data_AF-A0A4Q6GA92-F1
#
_entry.id   AF-A0A4Q6GA92-F1
#
_cell.length_a   1.000
_cell.length_b   1.000
_cell.length_c   1.000
_cell.angle_alpha   90.00
_cell.angle_beta   90.00
_cell.angle_gamma   90.00
#
_symmetry.space_group_name_H-M   'P 1'
#
loop_
_entity.id
_entity.type
_entity.pdbx_description
1 polymer ?
#
loop_
_entity_poly.entity_id
_entity_poly.type
_entity_poly.pdbx_seq_one_letter_code
_entity_poly.pdbx_strand_id
1 'polypeptide(L)'
;MARRTSRFHRAMPVDRRARDGHAESRLTRQGRATLPGRGAGPDSLGLEAEVRARHKRLYGAGMAARTVPPARDEAAGQFPQDAASSRATADSSRPRLRTLAKPAFVVRALNNMSYGATPTSIAEFNGLGSNDFQRLANWVDWQLDWTAIDDNAVATRLANAGYTTLGKSLTQLWTDHIKADPEYSVRMRPAWEVQRASYVRATHSKRQLYEVVVNFWHAHFNVMGTDFSVGPVFAHYDRDVIRAHATGNFRSMLEAVARSTSMLYYLDNLNNSRSGPNENYARELLELHTFGAENYLGFMDPFQVPKCPEDPAYPIGYTDIDVYETSAAFTGWSAKNGHWQFPEENDGTFVYRQSWHDAGPKFLLGMMVYPEQPALKDGRDVLDRLASHPRVAKFICKKLIRRFINDTPSQRLIDSAAAVFRSHWQHPRQIEITLRHILNSDDMYN
;
A
#
# COMPACT_ATOMS: atom_id res chain seq x y z
N MET A 1 16.35 -9.94 -11.06
CA MET A 1 15.13 -9.99 -10.21
C MET A 1 14.51 -11.38 -10.32
N ALA A 2 14.79 -12.24 -9.35
CA ALA A 2 14.28 -13.60 -9.33
C ALA A 2 12.79 -13.59 -8.98
N ARG A 3 11.98 -14.15 -9.88
CA ARG A 3 10.54 -14.38 -9.70
C ARG A 3 10.33 -15.36 -8.54
N ARG A 4 9.68 -14.92 -7.47
CA ARG A 4 8.93 -15.82 -6.58
C ARG A 4 7.46 -15.60 -6.87
N THR A 5 6.91 -16.49 -7.69
CA THR A 5 5.47 -16.69 -7.84
C THR A 5 4.93 -17.18 -6.51
N SER A 6 4.05 -16.37 -5.90
CA SER A 6 3.19 -16.81 -4.81
C SER A 6 2.36 -18.01 -5.30
N ARG A 7 2.51 -19.15 -4.63
CA ARG A 7 1.69 -20.35 -4.88
C ARG A 7 0.35 -20.13 -4.19
N PHE A 8 -0.63 -19.68 -4.97
CA PHE A 8 -2.04 -19.74 -4.60
C PHE A 8 -2.41 -21.17 -4.21
N HIS A 9 -2.83 -21.38 -2.96
CA HIS A 9 -3.40 -22.65 -2.53
C HIS A 9 -4.76 -22.85 -3.19
N ARG A 10 -4.87 -23.95 -3.93
CA ARG A 10 -6.08 -24.46 -4.56
C ARG A 10 -7.12 -24.75 -3.47
N ALA A 11 -8.29 -24.11 -3.53
CA ALA A 11 -9.45 -24.53 -2.76
C ALA A 11 -9.80 -25.98 -3.12
N MET A 12 -9.91 -26.84 -2.11
CA MET A 12 -10.44 -28.20 -2.27
C MET A 12 -11.97 -28.15 -2.46
N PRO A 13 -12.56 -29.05 -3.27
CA PRO A 13 -14.00 -29.04 -3.52
C PRO A 13 -14.79 -29.55 -2.30
N VAL A 14 -15.84 -28.81 -1.93
CA VAL A 14 -16.81 -29.23 -0.91
C VAL A 14 -17.81 -30.19 -1.57
N ASP A 15 -17.77 -31.45 -1.18
CA ASP A 15 -18.74 -32.48 -1.57
C ASP A 15 -20.09 -32.20 -0.88
N ARG A 16 -21.12 -31.92 -1.69
CA ARG A 16 -22.50 -31.74 -1.21
C ARG A 16 -23.14 -33.12 -1.07
N ARG A 17 -23.32 -33.59 0.16
CA ARG A 17 -24.37 -34.58 0.47
C ARG A 17 -25.23 -34.10 1.63
N ALA A 18 -26.51 -33.98 1.30
CA ALA A 18 -27.61 -33.67 2.19
C ALA A 18 -27.71 -34.68 3.35
N ARG A 19 -28.04 -34.16 4.54
CA ARG A 19 -28.80 -34.88 5.54
C ARG A 19 -29.79 -33.92 6.18
N ASP A 20 -31.05 -34.17 5.87
CA ASP A 20 -32.23 -33.64 6.55
C ASP A 20 -32.20 -34.05 8.03
N GLY A 21 -32.62 -33.11 8.88
CA GLY A 21 -32.74 -33.31 10.32
C GLY A 21 -33.47 -32.12 10.94
N HIS A 22 -34.79 -32.15 10.87
CA HIS A 22 -35.67 -31.24 11.60
C HIS A 22 -35.38 -31.26 13.10
N ALA A 23 -35.17 -30.09 13.70
CA ALA A 23 -35.36 -29.89 15.13
C ALA A 23 -35.87 -28.45 15.36
N GLU A 24 -37.17 -28.35 15.63
CA GLU A 24 -37.80 -27.17 16.20
C GLU A 24 -37.16 -26.84 17.56
N SER A 25 -36.82 -25.57 17.81
CA SER A 25 -36.66 -25.11 19.19
C SER A 25 -37.23 -23.71 19.40
N ARG A 26 -38.03 -23.64 20.46
CA ARG A 26 -38.90 -22.57 20.94
C ARG A 26 -38.23 -21.21 21.08
N LEU A 27 -38.90 -20.19 20.52
CA LEU A 27 -38.83 -18.81 20.95
C LEU A 27 -39.17 -18.69 22.45
N THR A 28 -38.22 -18.19 23.25
CA THR A 28 -38.50 -17.67 24.60
C THR A 28 -38.15 -16.19 24.68
N ARG A 29 -39.07 -15.46 25.30
CA ARG A 29 -39.18 -14.00 25.45
C ARG A 29 -37.91 -13.37 26.03
N GLN A 30 -37.49 -12.27 25.42
CA GLN A 30 -36.49 -11.33 25.92
C GLN A 30 -36.86 -10.79 27.31
N GLY A 31 -35.96 -10.95 28.28
CA GLY A 31 -35.94 -10.21 29.53
C GLY A 31 -35.10 -8.94 29.37
N ARG A 32 -35.68 -7.78 29.74
CA ARG A 32 -35.00 -6.49 29.89
C ARG A 32 -33.81 -6.64 30.84
N ALA A 33 -32.59 -6.38 30.36
CA ALA A 33 -31.42 -6.16 31.21
C ALA A 33 -31.24 -4.65 31.44
N THR A 34 -31.35 -4.27 32.71
CA THR A 34 -31.02 -2.96 33.28
C THR A 34 -29.53 -2.65 33.12
N LEU A 35 -29.21 -1.41 32.73
CA LEU A 35 -27.84 -0.87 32.67
C LEU A 35 -27.28 -0.70 34.09
N PRO A 36 -26.09 -1.23 34.44
CA PRO A 36 -25.33 -0.76 35.58
C PRO A 36 -24.42 0.41 35.20
N GLY A 37 -24.16 1.26 36.18
CA GLY A 37 -23.63 2.61 36.02
C GLY A 37 -22.18 2.71 35.56
N ARG A 38 -21.80 3.95 35.23
CA ARG A 38 -20.45 4.41 34.90
C ARG A 38 -19.43 3.96 35.96
N GLY A 39 -18.78 2.82 35.72
CA GLY A 39 -17.58 2.37 36.43
C GLY A 39 -16.33 2.67 35.60
N ALA A 40 -15.20 2.85 36.27
CA ALA A 40 -13.89 3.15 35.71
C ALA A 40 -13.58 2.35 34.43
N GLY A 41 -12.95 3.01 33.45
CA GLY A 41 -12.47 2.33 32.24
C GLY A 41 -11.62 1.11 32.61
N PRO A 42 -11.65 0.04 31.80
CA PRO A 42 -10.93 -1.20 32.12
C PRO A 42 -9.45 -0.92 32.39
N ASP A 43 -8.93 -1.44 33.51
CA ASP A 43 -7.51 -1.41 33.86
C ASP A 43 -6.70 -2.04 32.72
N SER A 44 -5.64 -1.35 32.26
CA SER A 44 -4.79 -1.79 31.15
C SER A 44 -4.22 -3.18 31.38
N LEU A 45 -3.93 -3.54 32.64
CA LEU A 45 -3.41 -4.87 32.99
C LEU A 45 -4.44 -5.99 32.74
N GLY A 46 -5.73 -5.71 32.94
CA GLY A 46 -6.81 -6.66 32.67
C GLY A 46 -7.00 -6.92 31.18
N LEU A 47 -6.88 -5.88 30.35
CA LEU A 47 -7.01 -6.01 28.90
C LEU A 47 -5.83 -6.75 28.27
N GLU A 48 -4.61 -6.54 28.77
CA GLU A 48 -3.45 -7.32 28.32
C GLU A 48 -3.64 -8.81 28.60
N ALA A 49 -4.14 -9.17 29.78
CA ALA A 49 -4.45 -10.55 30.12
C ALA A 49 -5.52 -11.14 29.19
N GLU A 50 -6.55 -10.37 28.85
CA GLU A 50 -7.60 -10.79 27.92
C GLU A 50 -7.06 -11.04 26.50
N VAL A 51 -6.23 -10.12 25.99
CA VAL A 51 -5.58 -10.26 24.68
C VAL A 51 -4.64 -11.45 24.66
N ARG A 52 -3.81 -11.65 25.68
CA ARG A 52 -2.94 -12.83 25.78
C ARG A 52 -3.74 -14.12 25.83
N ALA A 53 -4.86 -14.14 26.54
CA ALA A 53 -5.76 -15.28 26.57
C ALA A 53 -6.38 -15.54 25.18
N ARG A 54 -6.77 -14.49 24.45
CA ARG A 54 -7.26 -14.59 23.05
C ARG A 54 -6.18 -15.14 22.12
N HIS A 55 -4.95 -14.60 22.16
CA HIS A 55 -3.82 -15.11 21.39
C HIS A 55 -3.56 -16.59 21.67
N LYS A 56 -3.56 -16.99 22.95
CA LYS A 56 -3.38 -18.39 23.32
C LYS A 56 -4.49 -19.29 22.77
N ARG A 57 -5.75 -18.83 22.78
CA ARG A 57 -6.89 -19.58 22.21
C ARG A 57 -6.81 -19.72 20.69
N LEU A 58 -6.44 -18.64 20.00
CA LEU A 58 -6.45 -18.61 18.53
C LEU A 58 -5.20 -19.23 17.92
N TYR A 59 -4.04 -19.06 18.54
CA TYR A 59 -2.74 -19.38 17.94
C TYR A 59 -1.90 -20.42 18.70
N GLY A 60 -2.37 -20.89 19.87
CA GLY A 60 -1.92 -22.10 20.59
C GLY A 60 -0.41 -22.39 20.69
N ALA A 61 0.18 -22.27 21.89
CA ALA A 61 1.42 -22.94 22.38
C ALA A 61 2.67 -23.06 21.46
N GLY A 62 2.77 -22.27 20.39
CA GLY A 62 3.98 -22.12 19.55
C GLY A 62 4.90 -20.99 20.00
N MET A 63 4.68 -20.40 21.19
CA MET A 63 5.54 -19.38 21.80
C MET A 63 6.86 -19.95 22.34
N ALA A 64 7.50 -20.85 21.58
CA ALA A 64 8.92 -21.10 21.79
C ALA A 64 9.63 -19.86 21.25
N ALA A 65 10.11 -19.01 22.15
CA ALA A 65 10.88 -17.80 21.84
C ALA A 65 11.94 -18.13 20.77
N ARG A 66 11.69 -17.73 19.52
CA ARG A 66 12.78 -17.54 18.59
C ARG A 66 13.49 -16.29 19.07
N THR A 67 14.63 -16.50 19.69
CA THR A 67 15.59 -15.45 20.00
C THR A 67 15.78 -14.59 18.75
N VAL A 68 15.68 -13.27 18.93
CA VAL A 68 16.06 -12.28 17.92
C VAL A 68 17.38 -12.74 17.29
N PRO A 69 17.45 -13.00 15.98
CA PRO A 69 18.74 -13.25 15.35
C PRO A 69 19.61 -12.03 15.63
N PRO A 70 20.87 -12.17 16.05
CA PRO A 70 21.76 -11.03 16.13
C PRO A 70 21.75 -10.30 14.79
N ALA A 71 21.90 -8.98 14.83
CA ALA A 71 22.07 -8.17 13.62
C ALA A 71 23.06 -8.90 12.70
N ARG A 72 22.65 -9.18 11.47
CA ARG A 72 23.56 -9.77 10.49
C ARG A 72 24.68 -8.77 10.28
N ASP A 73 25.84 -9.06 10.86
CA ASP A 73 27.09 -8.51 10.37
C ASP A 73 27.17 -8.85 8.88
N GLU A 74 27.46 -7.84 8.07
CA GLU A 74 27.78 -8.00 6.65
C GLU A 74 29.14 -8.71 6.51
N ALA A 75 29.20 -9.98 6.90
CA ALA A 75 30.29 -10.86 6.55
C ALA A 75 29.95 -11.49 5.20
N ALA A 76 30.65 -11.02 4.16
CA ALA A 76 30.61 -11.58 2.82
C ALA A 76 30.78 -13.11 2.88
N GLY A 77 29.73 -13.85 2.50
CA GLY A 77 29.80 -15.30 2.35
C GLY A 77 30.77 -15.66 1.23
N GLN A 78 31.96 -16.12 1.61
CA GLN A 78 32.84 -16.88 0.71
C GLN A 78 32.19 -18.23 0.46
N PHE A 79 31.73 -18.45 -0.77
CA PHE A 79 31.30 -19.77 -1.23
C PHE A 79 32.53 -20.68 -1.44
N PRO A 80 32.48 -21.96 -1.06
CA PRO A 80 33.52 -22.92 -1.38
C PRO A 80 33.66 -23.06 -2.90
N GLN A 81 34.89 -22.87 -3.40
CA GLN A 81 35.22 -23.20 -4.79
C GLN A 81 35.46 -24.70 -4.90
N ASP A 82 34.40 -25.45 -5.25
CA ASP A 82 34.58 -26.82 -5.71
C ASP A 82 35.19 -26.79 -7.12
N ALA A 83 36.43 -27.28 -7.20
CA ALA A 83 37.21 -27.41 -8.41
C ALA A 83 36.65 -28.56 -9.28
N ALA A 84 35.67 -28.24 -10.13
CA ALA A 84 35.38 -29.05 -11.30
C ALA A 84 36.15 -28.49 -12.51
N SER A 85 37.30 -29.10 -12.81
CA SER A 85 38.11 -28.79 -13.98
C SER A 85 37.38 -29.20 -15.26
N SER A 86 36.57 -28.30 -15.83
CA SER A 86 36.22 -28.37 -17.24
C SER A 86 37.25 -27.56 -18.02
N ARG A 87 37.94 -28.22 -18.96
CA ARG A 87 38.77 -27.55 -19.98
C ARG A 87 37.85 -26.75 -20.89
N ALA A 88 37.42 -25.57 -20.43
CA ALA A 88 36.87 -24.54 -21.28
C ALA A 88 38.03 -23.70 -21.81
N THR A 89 38.12 -23.62 -23.13
CA THR A 89 39.07 -22.81 -23.89
C THR A 89 39.17 -21.40 -23.32
N ALA A 90 40.31 -21.10 -22.68
CA ALA A 90 40.61 -19.82 -22.07
C ALA A 90 41.04 -18.78 -23.12
N ASP A 91 40.18 -18.42 -24.08
CA ASP A 91 40.44 -17.23 -24.91
C ASP A 91 39.22 -16.60 -25.65
N SER A 92 37.99 -16.79 -25.18
CA SER A 92 36.84 -16.11 -25.80
C SER A 92 36.11 -15.19 -24.82
N SER A 93 36.42 -13.89 -24.96
CA SER A 93 35.69 -12.72 -24.47
C SER A 93 35.63 -12.49 -22.96
N ARG A 94 36.71 -11.95 -22.39
CA ARG A 94 36.54 -11.09 -21.20
C ARG A 94 35.73 -9.86 -21.63
N PRO A 95 34.56 -9.57 -21.02
CA PRO A 95 33.79 -8.39 -21.38
C PRO A 95 34.66 -7.15 -21.16
N ARG A 96 34.94 -6.39 -22.22
CA ARG A 96 35.58 -5.08 -22.09
C ARG A 96 34.59 -4.15 -21.43
N LEU A 97 34.77 -3.92 -20.14
CA LEU A 97 34.08 -2.84 -19.43
C LEU A 97 34.52 -1.53 -20.08
N ARG A 98 33.60 -0.87 -20.79
CA ARG A 98 33.80 0.47 -21.30
C ARG A 98 33.30 1.45 -20.25
N THR A 99 34.19 2.32 -19.76
CA THR A 99 33.78 3.48 -19.00
C THR A 99 33.18 4.49 -19.97
N LEU A 100 31.86 4.67 -19.92
CA LEU A 100 31.16 5.69 -20.69
C LEU A 100 31.25 7.02 -19.95
N ALA A 101 31.33 8.12 -20.71
CA ALA A 101 31.20 9.46 -20.13
C ALA A 101 29.83 9.60 -19.46
N LYS A 102 29.79 10.25 -18.28
CA LYS A 102 28.53 10.52 -17.60
C LYS A 102 27.69 11.46 -18.48
N PRO A 103 26.41 11.13 -18.79
CA PRO A 103 25.54 12.04 -19.52
C PRO A 103 25.41 13.39 -18.80
N ALA A 104 25.09 14.46 -19.52
CA ALA A 104 24.86 15.78 -18.93
C ALA A 104 23.84 15.73 -17.77
N PHE A 105 24.00 16.57 -16.75
CA PHE A 105 23.17 16.53 -15.54
C PHE A 105 21.68 16.61 -15.85
N VAL A 106 21.26 17.57 -16.69
CA VAL A 106 19.86 17.72 -17.14
C VAL A 106 19.27 16.43 -17.72
N VAL A 107 20.04 15.64 -18.48
CA VAL A 107 19.56 14.38 -19.06
C VAL A 107 19.31 13.35 -17.96
N ARG A 108 20.21 13.24 -16.99
CA ARG A 108 20.05 12.33 -15.85
C ARG A 108 18.86 12.74 -14.99
N ALA A 109 18.77 14.03 -14.66
CA ALA A 109 17.72 14.59 -13.82
C ALA A 109 16.33 14.37 -14.43
N LEU A 110 16.16 14.67 -15.71
CA LEU A 110 14.90 14.43 -16.41
C LEU A 110 14.59 12.94 -16.56
N ASN A 111 15.55 12.08 -16.90
CA ASN A 111 15.28 10.62 -16.98
C ASN A 111 14.84 10.02 -15.63
N ASN A 112 15.26 10.61 -14.52
CA ASN A 112 14.86 10.19 -13.19
C ASN A 112 13.44 10.68 -12.81
N MET A 113 13.12 11.93 -13.15
CA MET A 113 11.91 12.64 -12.69
C MET A 113 10.77 12.73 -13.73
N SER A 114 11.01 12.36 -14.98
CA SER A 114 10.04 12.36 -16.07
C SER A 114 10.02 11.02 -16.82
N TYR A 115 9.23 10.92 -17.89
CA TYR A 115 9.27 9.78 -18.82
C TYR A 115 10.41 9.85 -19.85
N GLY A 116 11.37 10.76 -19.65
CA GLY A 116 12.57 10.89 -20.46
C GLY A 116 12.86 12.32 -20.88
N ALA A 117 14.13 12.59 -21.19
CA ALA A 117 14.56 13.87 -21.71
C ALA A 117 14.31 14.00 -23.23
N THR A 118 13.65 15.09 -23.64
CA THR A 118 13.54 15.55 -25.03
C THR A 118 14.35 16.83 -25.24
N PRO A 119 14.74 17.18 -26.49
CA PRO A 119 15.40 18.46 -26.77
C PRO A 119 14.65 19.67 -26.20
N THR A 120 13.32 19.67 -26.29
CA THR A 120 12.46 20.73 -25.72
C THR A 120 12.58 20.79 -24.20
N SER A 121 12.40 19.66 -23.51
CA SER A 121 12.48 19.63 -22.03
C SER A 121 13.88 19.99 -21.50
N ILE A 122 14.93 19.67 -22.25
CA ILE A 122 16.31 20.06 -21.91
C ILE A 122 16.47 21.58 -22.04
N ALA A 123 15.96 22.18 -23.12
CA ALA A 123 16.00 23.62 -23.31
C ALA A 123 15.20 24.35 -22.22
N GLU A 124 14.00 23.87 -21.89
CA GLU A 124 13.17 24.38 -20.80
C GLU A 124 13.92 24.32 -19.47
N PHE A 125 14.44 23.14 -19.10
CA PHE A 125 15.20 22.97 -17.85
C PHE A 125 16.40 23.90 -17.77
N ASN A 126 17.18 24.03 -18.85
CA ASN A 126 18.35 24.90 -18.88
C ASN A 126 18.00 26.39 -18.77
N GLY A 127 16.80 26.79 -19.21
CA GLY A 127 16.27 28.14 -19.07
C GLY A 127 15.83 28.53 -17.66
N LEU A 128 15.70 27.56 -16.74
CA LEU A 128 15.21 27.80 -15.39
C LEU A 128 16.25 28.39 -14.43
N GLY A 129 17.51 28.57 -14.83
CA GLY A 129 18.52 29.10 -13.93
C GLY A 129 19.91 29.22 -14.52
N SER A 130 20.78 29.93 -13.79
CA SER A 130 22.16 30.20 -14.22
C SER A 130 23.12 29.04 -13.99
N ASN A 131 22.76 28.11 -13.09
CA ASN A 131 23.52 26.91 -12.76
C ASN A 131 22.58 25.73 -12.50
N ASP A 132 23.13 24.52 -12.48
CA ASP A 132 22.37 23.28 -12.34
C ASP A 132 21.59 23.19 -11.03
N PHE A 133 22.08 23.81 -9.95
CA PHE A 133 21.38 23.85 -8.67
C PHE A 133 20.08 24.66 -8.74
N GLN A 134 20.16 25.87 -9.30
CA GLN A 134 19.00 26.73 -9.50
C GLN A 134 18.00 26.11 -10.47
N ARG A 135 18.49 25.50 -11.56
CA ARG A 135 17.64 24.84 -12.55
C ARG A 135 16.86 23.69 -11.95
N LEU A 136 17.51 22.83 -11.15
CA LEU A 136 16.82 21.72 -10.49
C LEU A 136 15.78 22.23 -9.50
N ALA A 137 16.15 23.15 -8.60
CA ALA A 137 15.25 23.68 -7.59
C ALA A 137 14.00 24.31 -8.23
N ASN A 138 14.19 25.16 -9.24
CA ASN A 138 13.08 25.80 -9.95
C ASN A 138 12.23 24.79 -10.74
N TRP A 139 12.84 23.76 -11.32
CA TRP A 139 12.09 22.70 -12.01
C TRP A 139 11.25 21.87 -11.03
N VAL A 140 11.81 21.51 -9.88
CA VAL A 140 11.11 20.77 -8.82
C VAL A 140 9.97 21.62 -8.25
N ASP A 141 10.18 22.91 -8.02
CA ASP A 141 9.15 23.84 -7.57
C ASP A 141 8.00 23.93 -8.58
N TRP A 142 8.32 24.13 -9.85
CA TRP A 142 7.35 24.15 -10.95
C TRP A 142 6.55 22.84 -11.05
N GLN A 143 7.22 21.70 -11.00
CA GLN A 143 6.58 20.38 -11.21
C GLN A 143 5.79 19.88 -10.01
N LEU A 144 6.14 20.29 -8.79
CA LEU A 144 5.36 19.98 -7.60
C LEU A 144 4.09 20.85 -7.49
N ASP A 145 4.10 22.07 -8.04
CA ASP A 145 2.86 22.85 -8.28
C ASP A 145 2.19 22.42 -9.59
N TRP A 146 1.92 21.12 -9.70
CA TRP A 146 1.37 20.51 -10.92
C TRP A 146 0.00 21.08 -11.31
N THR A 147 -0.76 21.60 -10.35
CA THR A 147 -2.06 22.24 -10.57
C THR A 147 -1.95 23.54 -11.36
N ALA A 148 -0.85 24.29 -11.19
CA ALA A 148 -0.59 25.51 -11.94
C ALA A 148 -0.08 25.24 -13.38
N ILE A 149 0.33 24.00 -13.68
CA ILE A 149 0.79 23.64 -15.02
C ILE A 149 -0.42 23.47 -15.95
N ASP A 150 -0.46 24.29 -17.00
CA ASP A 150 -1.42 24.16 -18.10
C ASP A 150 -1.21 22.86 -18.89
N ASP A 151 -2.17 21.96 -18.76
CA ASP A 151 -2.20 20.67 -19.44
C ASP A 151 -3.47 20.50 -20.30
N ASN A 152 -4.08 21.62 -20.72
CA ASN A 152 -5.32 21.63 -21.50
C ASN A 152 -5.21 20.82 -22.81
N ALA A 153 -4.05 20.85 -23.47
CA ALA A 153 -3.82 20.07 -24.69
C ALA A 153 -3.99 18.56 -24.47
N VAL A 154 -3.54 18.03 -23.32
CA VAL A 154 -3.74 16.62 -22.96
C VAL A 154 -5.18 16.36 -22.57
N ALA A 155 -5.81 17.26 -21.83
CA ALA A 155 -7.23 17.17 -21.50
C ALA A 155 -8.10 17.07 -22.78
N THR A 156 -7.86 17.95 -23.76
CA THR A 156 -8.53 17.90 -25.08
C THR A 156 -8.25 16.60 -25.81
N ARG A 157 -6.99 16.12 -25.81
CA ARG A 157 -6.64 14.84 -26.45
C ARG A 157 -7.39 13.66 -25.86
N LEU A 158 -7.51 13.60 -24.53
CA LEU A 158 -8.24 12.56 -23.83
C LEU A 158 -9.75 12.66 -24.06
N ALA A 159 -10.31 13.88 -24.06
CA ALA A 159 -11.73 14.11 -24.35
C ALA A 159 -12.11 13.66 -25.79
N ASN A 160 -11.22 13.91 -26.75
CA ASN A 160 -11.43 13.53 -28.15
C ASN A 160 -11.09 12.06 -28.46
N ALA A 161 -10.54 11.31 -27.50
CA ALA A 161 -10.12 9.91 -27.71
C ALA A 161 -11.28 8.90 -27.67
N GLY A 162 -12.51 9.36 -27.41
CA GLY A 162 -13.70 8.51 -27.39
C GLY A 162 -13.78 7.58 -26.17
N TYR A 163 -13.06 7.87 -25.09
CA TYR A 163 -13.16 7.13 -23.83
C TYR A 163 -14.52 7.37 -23.18
N THR A 164 -15.19 6.30 -22.76
CA THR A 164 -16.55 6.38 -22.20
C THR A 164 -16.61 6.15 -20.69
N THR A 165 -15.50 5.75 -20.07
CA THR A 165 -15.49 5.27 -18.66
C THR A 165 -14.68 6.15 -17.72
N LEU A 166 -13.68 6.89 -18.21
CA LEU A 166 -12.75 7.67 -17.37
C LEU A 166 -13.46 8.70 -16.46
N GLY A 167 -14.57 9.27 -16.93
CA GLY A 167 -15.37 10.25 -16.19
C GLY A 167 -16.47 9.67 -15.31
N LYS A 168 -16.72 8.36 -15.35
CA LYS A 168 -17.82 7.74 -14.59
C LYS A 168 -17.53 7.73 -13.09
N SER A 169 -18.56 7.92 -12.27
CA SER A 169 -18.50 7.68 -10.82
C SER A 169 -18.35 6.18 -10.54
N LEU A 170 -17.96 5.82 -9.31
CA LEU A 170 -17.90 4.41 -8.89
C LEU A 170 -19.24 3.69 -9.11
N THR A 171 -20.37 4.30 -8.74
CA THR A 171 -21.69 3.71 -8.89
C THR A 171 -22.12 3.55 -10.35
N GLN A 172 -21.73 4.49 -11.24
CA GLN A 172 -21.94 4.35 -12.67
C GLN A 172 -21.10 3.21 -13.25
N LEU A 173 -19.80 3.14 -12.89
CA LEU A 173 -18.93 2.04 -13.28
C LEU A 173 -19.48 0.69 -12.82
N TRP A 174 -19.91 0.61 -11.57
CA TRP A 174 -20.51 -0.59 -10.99
C TRP A 174 -21.79 -1.00 -11.72
N THR A 175 -22.69 -0.06 -11.96
CA THR A 175 -23.97 -0.31 -12.64
C THR A 175 -23.74 -0.85 -14.04
N ASP A 176 -22.91 -0.17 -14.82
CA ASP A 176 -22.76 -0.44 -16.25
C ASP A 176 -21.83 -1.62 -16.54
N HIS A 177 -20.83 -1.88 -15.68
CA HIS A 177 -19.76 -2.85 -15.97
C HIS A 177 -19.74 -4.04 -15.02
N ILE A 178 -20.51 -4.03 -13.91
CA ILE A 178 -20.61 -5.17 -12.99
C ILE A 178 -22.06 -5.66 -12.88
N LYS A 179 -22.99 -4.78 -12.49
CA LYS A 179 -24.39 -5.15 -12.21
C LYS A 179 -25.19 -5.50 -13.47
N ALA A 180 -24.95 -4.80 -14.57
CA ALA A 180 -25.55 -5.12 -15.87
C ALA A 180 -25.03 -6.43 -16.47
N ASP A 181 -23.95 -7.00 -15.90
CA ASP A 181 -23.26 -8.20 -16.34
C ASP A 181 -23.00 -8.26 -17.86
N PRO A 182 -22.35 -7.24 -18.45
CA PRO A 182 -22.12 -7.20 -19.89
C PRO A 182 -21.00 -8.18 -20.28
N GLU A 183 -20.80 -8.40 -21.59
CA GLU A 183 -19.68 -9.21 -22.06
C GLU A 183 -18.32 -8.68 -21.58
N TYR A 184 -17.34 -9.58 -21.50
CA TYR A 184 -16.02 -9.30 -20.92
C TYR A 184 -15.34 -8.03 -21.46
N SER A 185 -15.44 -7.77 -22.77
CA SER A 185 -14.82 -6.60 -23.41
C SER A 185 -15.44 -5.27 -22.97
N VAL A 186 -16.73 -5.25 -22.65
CA VAL A 186 -17.41 -4.08 -22.09
C VAL A 186 -17.12 -3.98 -20.61
N ARG A 187 -17.20 -5.09 -19.86
CA ARG A 187 -16.87 -5.15 -18.43
C ARG A 187 -15.47 -4.60 -18.13
N MET A 188 -14.45 -5.00 -18.89
CA MET A 188 -13.05 -4.65 -18.65
C MET A 188 -12.60 -3.32 -19.28
N ARG A 189 -13.48 -2.65 -20.03
CA ARG A 189 -13.19 -1.36 -20.69
C ARG A 189 -12.59 -0.32 -19.73
N PRO A 190 -13.06 -0.14 -18.49
CA PRO A 190 -12.51 0.87 -17.58
C PRO A 190 -11.01 0.74 -17.33
N ALA A 191 -10.50 -0.47 -17.08
CA ALA A 191 -9.07 -0.70 -16.91
C ALA A 191 -8.26 -0.41 -18.19
N TRP A 192 -8.77 -0.80 -19.36
CA TRP A 192 -8.08 -0.55 -20.63
C TRP A 192 -8.02 0.93 -20.99
N GLU A 193 -9.09 1.68 -20.76
CA GLU A 193 -9.10 3.12 -20.99
C GLU A 193 -8.11 3.84 -20.07
N VAL A 194 -8.05 3.47 -18.78
CA VAL A 194 -7.04 4.02 -17.85
C VAL A 194 -5.62 3.72 -18.30
N GLN A 195 -5.34 2.48 -18.73
CA GLN A 195 -4.02 2.11 -19.23
C GLN A 195 -3.61 2.97 -20.43
N ARG A 196 -4.49 3.12 -21.42
CA ARG A 196 -4.24 3.94 -22.62
C ARG A 196 -4.09 5.42 -22.28
N ALA A 197 -4.96 5.95 -21.41
CA ALA A 197 -4.90 7.32 -20.96
C ALA A 197 -3.62 7.62 -20.16
N SER A 198 -3.08 6.63 -19.44
CA SER A 198 -1.80 6.75 -18.75
C SER A 198 -0.63 6.90 -19.74
N TYR A 199 -0.63 6.14 -20.85
CA TYR A 199 0.35 6.34 -21.92
C TYR A 199 0.24 7.72 -22.56
N VAL A 200 -0.98 8.19 -22.84
CA VAL A 200 -1.21 9.54 -23.40
C VAL A 200 -0.64 10.62 -22.47
N ARG A 201 -0.86 10.52 -21.15
CA ARG A 201 -0.31 11.47 -20.19
C ARG A 201 1.20 11.37 -20.08
N ALA A 202 1.76 10.17 -20.05
CA ALA A 202 3.20 9.97 -20.00
C ALA A 202 3.93 10.67 -21.16
N THR A 203 3.37 10.61 -22.38
CA THR A 203 4.01 11.17 -23.58
C THR A 203 3.68 12.62 -23.88
N HIS A 204 2.52 13.12 -23.44
CA HIS A 204 2.05 14.46 -23.83
C HIS A 204 1.88 15.45 -22.67
N SER A 205 1.81 14.98 -21.42
CA SER A 205 1.56 15.87 -20.29
C SER A 205 2.78 16.71 -19.97
N LYS A 206 2.55 17.99 -19.64
CA LYS A 206 3.60 18.83 -19.05
C LYS A 206 3.85 18.54 -17.56
N ARG A 207 2.94 17.81 -16.90
CA ARG A 207 2.98 17.44 -15.48
C ARG A 207 3.79 16.17 -15.26
N GLN A 208 4.99 16.12 -15.83
CA GLN A 208 5.79 14.90 -15.92
C GLN A 208 6.10 14.27 -14.56
N LEU A 209 6.49 15.07 -13.56
CA LEU A 209 6.76 14.54 -12.22
C LEU A 209 5.51 13.94 -11.59
N TYR A 210 4.36 14.63 -11.69
CA TYR A 210 3.10 14.14 -11.15
C TYR A 210 2.70 12.80 -11.75
N GLU A 211 2.82 12.64 -13.07
CA GLU A 211 2.51 11.38 -13.75
C GLU A 211 3.44 10.23 -13.33
N VAL A 212 4.73 10.52 -13.12
CA VAL A 212 5.69 9.53 -12.57
C VAL A 212 5.35 9.15 -11.13
N VAL A 213 4.95 10.12 -10.29
CA VAL A 213 4.54 9.87 -8.90
C VAL A 213 3.25 9.04 -8.85
N VAL A 214 2.27 9.33 -9.71
CA VAL A 214 1.05 8.52 -9.86
C VAL A 214 1.41 7.08 -10.22
N ASN A 215 2.31 6.86 -11.17
CA ASN A 215 2.75 5.52 -11.54
C ASN A 215 3.52 4.81 -10.41
N PHE A 216 4.33 5.55 -9.63
CA PHE A 216 4.98 5.01 -8.43
C PHE A 216 3.93 4.49 -7.43
N TRP A 217 2.86 5.25 -7.18
CA TRP A 217 1.82 4.85 -6.24
C TRP A 217 0.96 3.69 -6.76
N HIS A 218 0.67 3.61 -8.06
CA HIS A 218 0.05 2.42 -8.66
C HIS A 218 0.92 1.16 -8.48
N ALA A 219 2.23 1.28 -8.59
CA ALA A 219 3.15 0.17 -8.33
C ALA A 219 3.26 -0.15 -6.83
N HIS A 220 3.12 0.84 -5.96
CA HIS A 220 3.21 0.68 -4.51
C HIS A 220 1.95 0.05 -3.92
N PHE A 221 0.77 0.53 -4.31
CA PHE A 221 -0.55 0.02 -3.96
C PHE A 221 -1.14 -0.72 -5.15
N ASN A 222 -0.47 -1.79 -5.57
CA ASN A 222 -0.87 -2.50 -6.78
C ASN A 222 -2.19 -3.25 -6.58
N VAL A 223 -3.05 -3.17 -7.59
CA VAL A 223 -4.22 -4.06 -7.78
C VAL A 223 -4.17 -4.62 -9.19
N MET A 224 -4.82 -5.78 -9.40
CA MET A 224 -4.80 -6.42 -10.71
C MET A 224 -5.88 -5.84 -11.64
N GLY A 225 -5.51 -4.94 -12.56
CA GLY A 225 -6.45 -4.34 -13.52
C GLY A 225 -7.10 -5.33 -14.50
N THR A 226 -6.60 -6.58 -14.58
CA THR A 226 -7.19 -7.68 -15.36
C THR A 226 -8.14 -8.57 -14.56
N ASP A 227 -8.27 -8.34 -13.25
CA ASP A 227 -9.21 -9.08 -12.41
C ASP A 227 -10.66 -8.67 -12.73
N PHE A 228 -11.56 -9.65 -12.72
CA PHE A 228 -12.95 -9.53 -13.18
C PHE A 228 -13.80 -8.56 -12.35
N SER A 229 -13.44 -8.32 -11.09
CA SER A 229 -14.12 -7.41 -10.17
C SER A 229 -13.38 -6.10 -9.98
N VAL A 230 -12.05 -6.10 -10.14
CA VAL A 230 -11.21 -4.88 -10.03
C VAL A 230 -11.22 -4.05 -11.30
N GLY A 231 -11.03 -4.67 -12.47
CA GLY A 231 -10.91 -3.99 -13.75
C GLY A 231 -12.09 -3.06 -14.10
N PRO A 232 -13.35 -3.46 -13.84
CA PRO A 232 -14.53 -2.63 -14.12
C PRO A 232 -14.61 -1.33 -13.31
N VAL A 233 -13.93 -1.25 -12.16
CA VAL A 233 -13.93 -0.05 -11.30
C VAL A 233 -12.56 0.63 -11.25
N PHE A 234 -11.62 0.22 -12.11
CA PHE A 234 -10.24 0.69 -12.09
C PHE A 234 -10.11 2.19 -12.39
N ALA A 235 -11.05 2.78 -13.15
CA ALA A 235 -11.09 4.23 -13.39
C ALA A 235 -11.32 5.04 -12.10
N HIS A 236 -12.14 4.54 -11.17
CA HIS A 236 -12.29 5.14 -9.84
C HIS A 236 -11.01 4.98 -9.02
N TYR A 237 -10.37 3.80 -9.05
CA TYR A 237 -9.11 3.57 -8.34
C TYR A 237 -7.98 4.51 -8.82
N ASP A 238 -7.81 4.68 -10.13
CA ASP A 238 -6.85 5.63 -10.68
C ASP A 238 -7.19 7.08 -10.29
N ARG A 239 -8.40 7.55 -10.60
CA ARG A 239 -8.77 8.96 -10.48
C ARG A 239 -8.92 9.42 -9.02
N ASP A 240 -9.71 8.68 -8.25
CA ASP A 240 -10.22 9.13 -6.96
C ASP A 240 -9.39 8.63 -5.77
N VAL A 241 -8.54 7.61 -5.99
CA VAL A 241 -7.71 7.02 -4.94
C VAL A 241 -6.23 7.31 -5.16
N ILE A 242 -5.65 6.91 -6.30
CA ILE A 242 -4.22 7.10 -6.53
C ILE A 242 -3.90 8.54 -6.91
N ARG A 243 -4.51 9.07 -7.97
CA ARG A 243 -4.23 10.42 -8.46
C ARG A 243 -4.59 11.50 -7.45
N ALA A 244 -5.79 11.42 -6.87
CA ALA A 244 -6.26 12.38 -5.88
C ALA A 244 -5.32 12.55 -4.68
N HIS A 245 -4.51 11.53 -4.36
CA HIS A 245 -3.62 11.53 -3.21
C HIS A 245 -2.12 11.52 -3.55
N ALA A 246 -1.74 11.50 -4.84
CA ALA A 246 -0.38 11.23 -5.30
C ALA A 246 0.69 12.17 -4.71
N THR A 247 0.36 13.45 -4.48
CA THR A 247 1.25 14.45 -3.87
C THR A 247 0.75 14.95 -2.51
N GLY A 248 -0.35 14.37 -2.00
CA GLY A 248 -1.01 14.80 -0.78
C GLY A 248 -0.40 14.21 0.49
N ASN A 249 -1.23 13.52 1.28
CA ASN A 249 -0.87 12.92 2.55
C ASN A 249 -0.94 11.39 2.51
N PHE A 250 0.09 10.72 3.02
CA PHE A 250 0.20 9.26 2.97
C PHE A 250 -0.85 8.57 3.85
N ARG A 251 -1.16 9.12 5.03
CA ARG A 251 -2.23 8.58 5.90
C ARG A 251 -3.59 8.65 5.23
N SER A 252 -3.91 9.77 4.57
CA SER A 252 -5.14 9.92 3.80
C SER A 252 -5.20 8.91 2.65
N MET A 253 -4.08 8.74 1.93
CA MET A 253 -3.98 7.76 0.84
C MET A 253 -4.17 6.33 1.34
N LEU A 254 -3.59 5.96 2.50
CA LEU A 254 -3.78 4.63 3.09
C LEU A 254 -5.26 4.31 3.33
N GLU A 255 -6.03 5.25 3.87
CA GLU A 255 -7.48 5.02 4.09
C GLU A 255 -8.27 5.04 2.77
N ALA A 256 -7.90 5.88 1.81
CA ALA A 256 -8.50 5.87 0.49
C ALA A 256 -8.30 4.50 -0.19
N VAL A 257 -7.10 3.94 -0.12
CA VAL A 257 -6.77 2.59 -0.62
C VAL A 257 -7.54 1.53 0.15
N ALA A 258 -7.51 1.55 1.48
CA ALA A 258 -8.21 0.59 2.35
C ALA A 258 -9.72 0.50 2.09
N ARG A 259 -10.34 1.63 1.71
CA ARG A 259 -11.78 1.74 1.42
C ARG A 259 -12.12 1.54 -0.05
N SER A 260 -11.13 1.48 -0.94
CA SER A 260 -11.37 1.38 -2.37
C SER A 260 -11.93 0.01 -2.74
N THR A 261 -12.96 -0.01 -3.59
CA THR A 261 -13.58 -1.25 -4.07
C THR A 261 -12.55 -2.17 -4.71
N SER A 262 -11.62 -1.62 -5.50
CA SER A 262 -10.53 -2.39 -6.10
C SER A 262 -9.66 -3.12 -5.07
N MET A 263 -9.24 -2.45 -3.99
CA MET A 263 -8.39 -3.09 -2.97
C MET A 263 -9.16 -4.09 -2.11
N LEU A 264 -10.41 -3.79 -1.77
CA LEU A 264 -11.28 -4.67 -1.01
C LEU A 264 -11.50 -6.02 -1.73
N TYR A 265 -11.64 -5.99 -3.05
CA TYR A 265 -11.72 -7.19 -3.88
C TYR A 265 -10.37 -7.87 -4.03
N TYR A 266 -9.32 -7.11 -4.36
CA TYR A 266 -8.02 -7.68 -4.72
C TYR A 266 -7.37 -8.48 -3.58
N LEU A 267 -7.53 -8.01 -2.34
CA LEU A 267 -6.96 -8.64 -1.15
C LEU A 267 -8.03 -9.20 -0.21
N ASP A 268 -9.20 -9.52 -0.76
CA ASP A 268 -10.30 -10.23 -0.09
C ASP A 268 -10.84 -9.63 1.23
N ASN A 269 -10.45 -8.39 1.58
CA ASN A 269 -10.98 -7.76 2.80
C ASN A 269 -12.49 -7.51 2.71
N LEU A 270 -13.04 -7.47 1.50
CA LEU A 270 -14.48 -7.50 1.22
C LEU A 270 -15.23 -8.53 2.09
N ASN A 271 -14.64 -9.72 2.31
CA ASN A 271 -15.23 -10.84 3.03
C ASN A 271 -14.65 -11.03 4.45
N ASN A 272 -13.80 -10.11 4.92
CA ASN A 272 -13.15 -10.22 6.21
C ASN A 272 -14.16 -9.98 7.34
N SER A 273 -14.43 -11.01 8.14
CA SER A 273 -15.38 -10.97 9.25
C SER A 273 -14.82 -11.68 10.47
N ARG A 274 -15.33 -11.37 11.66
CA ARG A 274 -14.96 -12.04 12.93
C ARG A 274 -15.19 -13.56 12.89
N SER A 275 -16.16 -14.02 12.09
CA SER A 275 -16.49 -15.45 11.90
C SER A 275 -15.69 -16.11 10.77
N GLY A 276 -15.03 -15.33 9.94
CA GLY A 276 -14.24 -15.77 8.79
C GLY A 276 -13.14 -14.73 8.53
N PRO A 277 -12.10 -14.68 9.38
CA PRO A 277 -11.07 -13.68 9.26
C PRO A 277 -10.26 -13.90 7.98
N ASN A 278 -9.93 -12.82 7.29
CA ASN A 278 -9.07 -12.85 6.11
C ASN A 278 -7.89 -11.89 6.33
N GLU A 279 -6.69 -12.46 6.35
CA GLU A 279 -5.47 -11.71 6.64
C GLU A 279 -4.80 -11.10 5.41
N ASN A 280 -5.23 -11.43 4.18
CA ASN A 280 -4.51 -11.03 2.96
C ASN A 280 -4.26 -9.52 2.93
N TYR A 281 -5.29 -8.71 3.11
CA TYR A 281 -5.13 -7.25 3.18
C TYR A 281 -4.21 -6.80 4.31
N ALA A 282 -4.36 -7.36 5.51
CA ALA A 282 -3.53 -7.01 6.66
C ALA A 282 -2.05 -7.36 6.44
N ARG A 283 -1.78 -8.53 5.86
CA ARG A 283 -0.44 -9.00 5.53
C ARG A 283 0.22 -8.08 4.51
N GLU A 284 -0.46 -7.77 3.42
CA GLU A 284 0.11 -6.87 2.39
C GLU A 284 0.21 -5.42 2.88
N LEU A 285 -0.73 -4.96 3.72
CA LEU A 285 -0.68 -3.64 4.34
C LEU A 285 0.61 -3.47 5.15
N LEU A 286 0.94 -4.45 6.00
CA LEU A 286 2.18 -4.44 6.77
C LEU A 286 3.40 -4.71 5.87
N GLU A 287 3.39 -5.78 5.08
CA GLU A 287 4.57 -6.27 4.38
C GLU A 287 4.94 -5.47 3.12
N LEU A 288 4.00 -5.10 2.27
CA LEU A 288 4.30 -4.47 0.98
C LEU A 288 4.05 -2.96 0.96
N HIS A 289 3.06 -2.52 1.71
CA HIS A 289 2.56 -1.14 1.64
C HIS A 289 3.07 -0.23 2.76
N THR A 290 3.65 -0.78 3.85
CA THR A 290 4.10 0.06 4.97
C THR A 290 5.47 -0.32 5.54
N PHE A 291 5.60 -1.45 6.23
CA PHE A 291 6.84 -1.80 6.90
C PHE A 291 7.90 -2.34 5.96
N GLY A 292 7.51 -3.05 4.90
CA GLY A 292 8.48 -3.85 4.15
C GLY A 292 8.76 -5.18 4.84
N ALA A 293 8.92 -6.24 4.05
CA ALA A 293 9.29 -7.57 4.55
C ALA A 293 10.60 -7.58 5.36
N GLU A 294 11.47 -6.57 5.17
CA GLU A 294 12.70 -6.42 5.96
C GLU A 294 12.47 -6.15 7.46
N ASN A 295 11.27 -5.70 7.85
CA ASN A 295 10.91 -5.42 9.24
C ASN A 295 10.00 -6.51 9.84
N TYR A 296 9.87 -7.66 9.17
CA TYR A 296 9.12 -8.81 9.68
C TYR A 296 9.95 -9.63 10.68
N LEU A 297 9.41 -9.83 11.88
CA LEU A 297 10.06 -10.52 12.99
C LEU A 297 9.63 -11.98 13.15
N GLY A 298 8.73 -12.48 12.28
CA GLY A 298 8.20 -13.83 12.39
C GLY A 298 7.14 -13.97 13.47
N PHE A 299 7.00 -15.19 13.98
CA PHE A 299 6.10 -15.50 15.08
C PHE A 299 6.80 -15.19 16.42
N MET A 300 6.36 -14.12 17.08
CA MET A 300 6.92 -13.60 18.33
C MET A 300 5.77 -13.07 19.21
N ASP A 301 5.93 -13.10 20.53
CA ASP A 301 5.01 -12.42 21.45
C ASP A 301 5.04 -10.89 21.14
N PRO A 302 3.93 -10.28 20.69
CA PRO A 302 3.92 -8.87 20.32
C PRO A 302 4.30 -7.94 21.50
N PHE A 303 4.13 -8.39 22.74
CA PHE A 303 4.53 -7.64 23.94
C PHE A 303 6.04 -7.68 24.21
N GLN A 304 6.79 -8.55 23.53
CA GLN A 304 8.24 -8.71 23.67
C GLN A 304 9.01 -8.11 22.49
N VAL A 305 8.31 -7.51 21.52
CA VAL A 305 8.95 -6.86 20.37
C VAL A 305 9.82 -5.70 20.87
N PRO A 306 11.12 -5.66 20.52
CA PRO A 306 12.00 -4.57 20.92
C PRO A 306 11.47 -3.22 20.43
N LYS A 307 11.73 -2.17 21.21
CA LYS A 307 11.37 -0.80 20.85
C LYS A 307 12.21 -0.30 19.68
N CYS A 308 11.64 0.57 18.85
CA CYS A 308 12.32 1.22 17.76
C CYS A 308 13.40 2.17 18.31
N PRO A 309 14.67 2.09 17.87
CA PRO A 309 15.73 2.99 18.33
C PRO A 309 15.44 4.48 18.06
N GLU A 310 14.76 4.77 16.95
CA GLU A 310 14.41 6.13 16.52
C GLU A 310 13.26 6.74 17.34
N ASP A 311 12.36 5.91 17.86
CA ASP A 311 11.26 6.34 18.72
C ASP A 311 10.77 5.17 19.59
N PRO A 312 11.11 5.13 20.89
CA PRO A 312 10.74 4.04 21.78
C PRO A 312 9.24 3.86 22.03
N ALA A 313 8.39 4.79 21.57
CA ALA A 313 6.94 4.63 21.59
C ALA A 313 6.43 3.63 20.53
N TYR A 314 7.29 3.18 19.61
CA TYR A 314 6.97 2.25 18.53
C TYR A 314 7.81 0.97 18.63
N PRO A 315 7.31 -0.18 18.14
CA PRO A 315 8.12 -1.38 17.98
C PRO A 315 9.13 -1.23 16.84
N ILE A 316 10.20 -2.02 16.85
CA ILE A 316 11.21 -2.02 15.79
C ILE A 316 10.74 -2.71 14.50
N GLY A 317 9.67 -3.49 14.56
CA GLY A 317 9.10 -4.25 13.44
C GLY A 317 7.74 -4.82 13.77
N TYR A 318 7.27 -5.76 12.96
CA TYR A 318 5.97 -6.41 13.11
C TYR A 318 6.09 -7.94 13.10
N THR A 319 5.10 -8.61 13.69
CA THR A 319 5.03 -10.05 13.88
C THR A 319 3.85 -10.67 13.13
N ASP A 320 3.76 -12.00 13.09
CA ASP A 320 2.58 -12.70 12.57
C ASP A 320 1.32 -12.35 13.38
N ILE A 321 1.47 -12.11 14.69
CA ILE A 321 0.35 -11.72 15.54
C ILE A 321 -0.15 -10.32 15.17
N ASP A 322 0.74 -9.40 14.81
CA ASP A 322 0.35 -8.07 14.33
C ASP A 322 -0.44 -8.16 13.02
N VAL A 323 -0.13 -9.13 12.15
CA VAL A 323 -0.92 -9.40 10.93
C VAL A 323 -2.34 -9.81 11.31
N TYR A 324 -2.49 -10.76 12.23
CA TYR A 324 -3.82 -11.25 12.62
C TYR A 324 -4.64 -10.18 13.36
N GLU A 325 -4.01 -9.40 14.22
CA GLU A 325 -4.68 -8.32 14.95
C GLU A 325 -5.03 -7.15 14.04
N THR A 326 -4.19 -6.86 13.05
CA THR A 326 -4.53 -5.94 11.98
C THR A 326 -5.72 -6.46 11.17
N SER A 327 -5.75 -7.76 10.81
CA SER A 327 -6.91 -8.36 10.13
C SER A 327 -8.19 -8.20 10.95
N ALA A 328 -8.12 -8.45 12.26
CA ALA A 328 -9.24 -8.25 13.18
C ALA A 328 -9.71 -6.79 13.20
N ALA A 329 -8.79 -5.82 13.21
CA ALA A 329 -9.12 -4.38 13.16
C ALA A 329 -9.85 -3.95 11.87
N PHE A 330 -9.62 -4.63 10.75
CA PHE A 330 -10.26 -4.37 9.46
C PHE A 330 -11.50 -5.23 9.18
N THR A 331 -11.90 -6.12 10.10
CA THR A 331 -13.14 -6.90 9.94
C THR A 331 -14.35 -5.98 9.77
N GLY A 332 -15.24 -6.34 8.84
CA GLY A 332 -16.42 -5.56 8.51
C GLY A 332 -16.21 -4.40 7.54
N TRP A 333 -14.97 -4.04 7.16
CA TRP A 333 -14.72 -3.12 6.06
C TRP A 333 -14.97 -3.82 4.73
N SER A 334 -16.03 -3.44 4.03
CA SER A 334 -16.53 -4.17 2.87
C SER A 334 -17.05 -3.20 1.79
N ALA A 335 -17.63 -3.75 0.73
CA ALA A 335 -18.30 -3.01 -0.33
C ALA A 335 -19.76 -3.48 -0.47
N LYS A 336 -20.61 -2.59 -0.95
CA LYS A 336 -22.00 -2.89 -1.32
C LYS A 336 -22.02 -3.61 -2.66
N ASN A 337 -21.95 -4.93 -2.63
CA ASN A 337 -21.78 -5.77 -3.82
C ASN A 337 -22.92 -6.78 -4.07
N GLY A 338 -24.08 -6.59 -3.46
CA GLY A 338 -25.21 -7.52 -3.54
C GLY A 338 -24.96 -8.84 -2.80
N HIS A 339 -24.13 -8.81 -1.74
CA HIS A 339 -23.90 -9.95 -0.86
C HIS A 339 -25.23 -10.58 -0.41
N TRP A 340 -25.30 -11.90 -0.26
CA TRP A 340 -26.56 -12.62 0.04
C TRP A 340 -27.24 -12.20 1.36
N GLN A 341 -26.47 -11.70 2.33
CA GLN A 341 -27.02 -11.10 3.57
C GLN A 341 -27.58 -9.68 3.38
N PHE A 342 -27.15 -9.00 2.31
CA PHE A 342 -27.44 -7.60 2.01
C PHE A 342 -27.73 -7.42 0.51
N PRO A 343 -28.72 -8.13 -0.06
CA PRO A 343 -28.93 -8.19 -1.51
C PRO A 343 -29.26 -6.82 -2.13
N GLU A 344 -29.89 -5.93 -1.35
CA GLU A 344 -30.27 -4.57 -1.78
C GLU A 344 -29.08 -3.60 -1.84
N GLU A 345 -27.95 -3.94 -1.22
CA GLU A 345 -26.74 -3.12 -1.21
C GLU A 345 -25.81 -3.52 -2.36
N ASN A 346 -26.06 -3.00 -3.57
CA ASN A 346 -25.32 -3.40 -4.77
C ASN A 346 -24.94 -2.22 -5.70
N ASP A 347 -24.12 -1.30 -5.18
CA ASP A 347 -23.68 -0.07 -5.87
C ASP A 347 -22.14 0.11 -5.92
N GLY A 348 -21.38 -0.85 -5.39
CA GLY A 348 -19.92 -0.87 -5.35
C GLY A 348 -19.28 -0.02 -4.27
N THR A 349 -20.04 0.85 -3.60
CA THR A 349 -19.50 1.79 -2.61
C THR A 349 -19.05 1.09 -1.32
N PHE A 350 -18.10 1.72 -0.62
CA PHE A 350 -17.63 1.25 0.68
C PHE A 350 -18.77 1.17 1.70
N VAL A 351 -18.76 0.13 2.53
CA VAL A 351 -19.66 -0.03 3.68
C VAL A 351 -18.93 -0.64 4.87
N TYR A 352 -19.29 -0.22 6.07
CA TYR A 352 -18.87 -0.85 7.32
C TYR A 352 -19.98 -1.74 7.86
N ARG A 353 -19.69 -3.03 8.01
CA ARG A 353 -20.62 -4.05 8.52
C ARG A 353 -20.32 -4.31 9.99
N GLN A 354 -21.02 -3.60 10.87
CA GLN A 354 -20.82 -3.74 12.33
C GLN A 354 -20.98 -5.18 12.83
N SER A 355 -21.94 -5.94 12.27
CA SER A 355 -22.16 -7.34 12.66
C SER A 355 -21.01 -8.29 12.28
N TRP A 356 -20.13 -7.87 11.38
CA TRP A 356 -18.96 -8.64 10.95
C TRP A 356 -17.71 -8.26 11.73
N HIS A 357 -17.72 -7.15 12.48
CA HIS A 357 -16.54 -6.66 13.15
C HIS A 357 -16.21 -7.45 14.43
N ASP A 358 -14.93 -7.77 14.62
CA ASP A 358 -14.39 -8.24 15.90
C ASP A 358 -14.20 -7.02 16.81
N ALA A 359 -15.15 -6.77 17.71
CA ALA A 359 -15.08 -5.64 18.65
C ALA A 359 -14.25 -5.93 19.92
N GLY A 360 -13.60 -7.09 20.00
CA GLY A 360 -12.75 -7.46 21.14
C GLY A 360 -11.47 -6.61 21.23
N PRO A 361 -10.80 -6.61 22.39
CA PRO A 361 -9.54 -5.89 22.55
C PRO A 361 -8.46 -6.50 21.65
N LYS A 362 -7.55 -5.65 21.16
CA LYS A 362 -6.45 -6.06 20.26
C LYS A 362 -5.16 -5.41 20.73
N PHE A 363 -4.05 -6.12 20.62
CA PHE A 363 -2.73 -5.55 20.81
C PHE A 363 -1.91 -5.76 19.54
N LEU A 364 -1.57 -4.65 18.88
CA LEU A 364 -0.78 -4.68 17.66
C LEU A 364 0.18 -3.51 17.61
N LEU A 365 1.36 -3.74 17.05
CA LEU A 365 2.39 -2.73 16.84
C LEU A 365 2.69 -1.92 18.12
N GLY A 366 2.74 -2.59 19.27
CA GLY A 366 2.99 -1.97 20.58
C GLY A 366 1.86 -1.04 21.06
N MET A 367 0.65 -1.16 20.53
CA MET A 367 -0.51 -0.32 20.83
C MET A 367 -1.70 -1.21 21.24
N MET A 368 -2.37 -0.83 22.33
CA MET A 368 -3.68 -1.38 22.68
C MET A 368 -4.79 -0.69 21.89
N VAL A 369 -5.63 -1.48 21.23
CA VAL A 369 -6.93 -1.08 20.72
C VAL A 369 -7.98 -1.60 21.70
N TYR A 370 -8.66 -0.67 22.35
CA TYR A 370 -9.69 -0.98 23.34
C TYR A 370 -10.92 -1.62 22.67
N PRO A 371 -11.71 -2.43 23.39
CA PRO A 371 -12.90 -3.05 22.81
C PRO A 371 -14.04 -2.05 22.58
N GLU A 372 -15.07 -2.49 21.86
CA GLU A 372 -16.36 -1.79 21.67
C GLU A 372 -16.21 -0.33 21.17
N GLN A 373 -15.24 -0.10 20.29
CA GLN A 373 -14.99 1.22 19.72
C GLN A 373 -16.05 1.62 18.68
N PRO A 374 -16.21 2.93 18.43
CA PRO A 374 -17.00 3.42 17.31
C PRO A 374 -16.59 2.79 15.97
N ALA A 375 -17.56 2.71 15.05
CA ALA A 375 -17.35 2.20 13.70
C ALA A 375 -16.09 2.76 13.03
N LEU A 376 -15.34 1.89 12.34
CA LEU A 376 -14.07 2.17 11.65
C LEU A 376 -12.89 2.55 12.54
N LYS A 377 -13.06 2.75 13.85
CA LYS A 377 -12.00 3.31 14.69
C LYS A 377 -10.79 2.40 14.77
N ASP A 378 -10.96 1.10 14.98
CA ASP A 378 -9.85 0.14 15.05
C ASP A 378 -8.95 0.22 13.83
N GLY A 379 -9.51 0.07 12.63
CA GLY A 379 -8.78 0.20 11.37
C GLY A 379 -8.10 1.58 11.22
N ARG A 380 -8.77 2.67 11.62
CA ARG A 380 -8.18 4.02 11.56
C ARG A 380 -7.02 4.21 12.53
N ASP A 381 -7.12 3.67 13.75
CA ASP A 381 -6.03 3.68 14.73
C ASP A 381 -4.82 2.90 14.18
N VAL A 382 -5.05 1.76 13.51
CA VAL A 382 -3.97 1.03 12.82
C VAL A 382 -3.33 1.90 11.72
N LEU A 383 -4.14 2.54 10.87
CA LEU A 383 -3.61 3.38 9.80
C LEU A 383 -2.82 4.59 10.35
N ASP A 384 -3.29 5.22 11.43
CA ASP A 384 -2.57 6.30 12.13
C ASP A 384 -1.24 5.81 12.70
N ARG A 385 -1.26 4.63 13.34
CA ARG A 385 -0.07 3.97 13.89
C ARG A 385 0.96 3.69 12.80
N LEU A 386 0.52 3.24 11.62
CA LEU A 386 1.39 2.98 10.47
C LEU A 386 1.97 4.26 9.87
N ALA A 387 1.13 5.27 9.62
CA ALA A 387 1.57 6.52 8.99
C ALA A 387 2.55 7.33 9.84
N SER A 388 2.49 7.19 11.16
CA SER A 388 3.39 7.85 12.11
C SER A 388 4.62 7.02 12.51
N HIS A 389 4.76 5.79 11.98
CA HIS A 389 5.80 4.85 12.37
C HIS A 389 7.18 5.18 11.75
N PRO A 390 8.29 5.21 12.52
CA PRO A 390 9.64 5.50 11.98
C PRO A 390 10.07 4.54 10.87
N ARG A 391 9.86 3.23 11.06
CA ARG A 391 10.22 2.20 10.05
C ARG A 391 9.41 2.31 8.77
N VAL A 392 8.13 2.70 8.84
CA VAL A 392 7.30 2.95 7.66
C VAL A 392 7.82 4.17 6.90
N ALA A 393 8.14 5.26 7.59
CA ALA A 393 8.75 6.43 6.95
C ALA A 393 10.05 6.07 6.21
N LYS A 394 10.94 5.27 6.84
CA LYS A 394 12.17 4.79 6.20
C LYS A 394 11.90 3.90 4.98
N PHE A 395 10.95 2.98 5.07
CA PHE A 395 10.58 2.11 3.95
C PHE A 395 10.05 2.91 2.75
N ILE A 396 9.10 3.82 2.97
CA ILE A 396 8.50 4.64 1.92
C ILE A 396 9.55 5.56 1.29
N CYS A 397 10.33 6.28 2.11
CA CYS A 397 11.37 7.18 1.61
C CYS A 397 12.45 6.41 0.84
N LYS A 398 12.87 5.23 1.30
CA LYS A 398 13.81 4.38 0.55
C LYS A 398 13.26 4.00 -0.82
N LYS A 399 11.97 3.63 -0.94
CA LYS A 399 11.34 3.34 -2.25
C LYS A 399 11.29 4.58 -3.14
N LEU A 400 10.97 5.75 -2.60
CA LEU A 400 10.96 7.00 -3.35
C LEU A 400 12.37 7.37 -3.86
N ILE A 401 13.38 7.33 -2.99
CA ILE A 401 14.77 7.62 -3.37
C ILE A 401 15.25 6.63 -4.44
N ARG A 402 14.89 5.34 -4.33
CA ARG A 402 15.19 4.35 -5.37
C ARG A 402 14.58 4.69 -6.71
N ARG A 403 13.35 5.21 -6.71
CA ARG A 403 12.66 5.56 -7.95
C ARG A 403 13.23 6.81 -8.59
N PHE A 404 13.58 7.82 -7.81
CA PHE A 404 13.88 9.17 -8.30
C PHE A 404 15.37 9.52 -8.31
N ILE A 405 16.22 8.79 -7.60
CA ILE A 405 17.64 9.14 -7.47
C ILE A 405 18.51 8.02 -8.04
N ASN A 406 18.60 6.88 -7.34
CA ASN A 406 19.44 5.75 -7.74
C ASN A 406 19.07 4.44 -7.01
N ASP A 407 19.56 3.29 -7.52
CA ASP A 407 19.27 1.97 -6.96
C ASP A 407 19.90 1.67 -5.59
N THR A 408 20.88 2.46 -5.17
CA THR A 408 21.64 2.29 -3.91
C THR A 408 21.56 3.56 -3.05
N PRO A 409 20.38 3.88 -2.48
CA PRO A 409 20.19 5.10 -1.69
C PRO A 409 21.18 5.21 -0.53
N SER A 410 21.70 6.42 -0.28
CA SER A 410 22.52 6.66 0.91
C SER A 410 21.66 6.59 2.18
N GLN A 411 22.21 6.04 3.25
CA GLN A 411 21.51 5.97 4.54
C GLN A 411 21.19 7.37 5.09
N ARG A 412 22.10 8.34 4.87
CA ARG A 412 21.91 9.75 5.22
C ARG A 412 20.65 10.34 4.58
N LEU A 413 20.43 10.11 3.27
CA LEU A 413 19.25 10.63 2.59
C LEU A 413 17.98 9.90 3.04
N ILE A 414 18.03 8.58 3.24
CA ILE A 414 16.91 7.81 3.79
C ILE A 414 16.48 8.39 5.14
N ASP A 415 17.42 8.60 6.06
CA ASP A 415 17.12 9.06 7.41
C ASP A 415 16.58 10.49 7.42
N SER A 416 17.17 11.41 6.65
CA SER A 416 16.68 12.78 6.57
C SER A 416 15.30 12.87 5.91
N ALA A 417 15.06 12.13 4.82
CA ALA A 417 13.76 12.07 4.16
C ALA A 417 12.69 11.45 5.08
N ALA A 418 13.03 10.38 5.80
CA ALA A 418 12.12 9.74 6.75
C ALA A 418 11.74 10.68 7.92
N ALA A 419 12.68 11.50 8.39
CA ALA A 419 12.40 12.51 9.41
C ALA A 419 11.41 13.58 8.91
N VAL A 420 11.59 14.07 7.66
CA VAL A 420 10.66 15.01 7.02
C VAL A 420 9.28 14.38 6.84
N PHE A 421 9.23 13.17 6.28
CA PHE A 421 7.99 12.43 6.06
C PHE A 421 7.22 12.24 7.36
N ARG A 422 7.90 11.78 8.41
CA ARG A 422 7.28 11.48 9.70
C ARG A 422 6.83 12.74 10.45
N SER A 423 7.64 13.80 10.48
CA SER A 423 7.26 15.06 11.15
C SER A 423 6.01 15.70 10.54
N HIS A 424 5.74 15.41 9.27
CA HIS A 424 4.58 15.94 8.53
C HIS A 424 3.46 14.90 8.34
N TRP A 425 3.39 13.83 9.14
CA TRP A 425 2.45 12.72 8.89
C TRP A 425 0.97 13.11 8.85
N GLN A 426 0.58 14.25 9.45
CA GLN A 426 -0.77 14.82 9.38
C GLN A 426 -0.90 15.98 8.41
N HIS A 427 0.20 16.46 7.82
CA HIS A 427 0.19 17.62 6.94
C HIS A 427 -0.44 17.24 5.58
N PRO A 428 -1.35 18.05 5.02
CA PRO A 428 -2.05 17.71 3.77
C PRO A 428 -1.12 17.58 2.56
N ARG A 429 0.04 18.23 2.59
CA ARG A 429 1.09 18.19 1.53
C ARG A 429 2.33 17.37 1.93
N GLN A 430 2.19 16.41 2.84
CA GLN A 430 3.31 15.61 3.37
C GLN A 430 4.19 15.01 2.26
N ILE A 431 3.59 14.39 1.25
CA ILE A 431 4.30 13.71 0.16
C ILE A 431 5.03 14.74 -0.70
N GLU A 432 4.37 15.84 -1.07
CA GLU A 432 5.00 16.95 -1.79
C GLU A 432 6.24 17.48 -1.05
N ILE A 433 6.14 17.76 0.25
CA ILE A 433 7.26 18.25 1.09
C ILE A 433 8.40 17.23 1.09
N THR A 434 8.08 15.94 1.23
CA THR A 434 9.08 14.86 1.24
C THR A 434 9.77 14.72 -0.12
N LEU A 435 9.01 14.79 -1.22
CA LEU A 435 9.56 14.77 -2.57
C LEU A 435 10.47 15.97 -2.80
N ARG A 436 10.07 17.17 -2.40
CA ARG A 436 10.90 18.38 -2.51
C ARG A 436 12.25 18.21 -1.80
N HIS A 437 12.26 17.61 -0.61
CA HIS A 437 13.48 17.29 0.14
C HIS A 437 14.37 16.27 -0.59
N ILE A 438 13.78 15.17 -1.09
CA ILE A 438 14.52 14.12 -1.80
C ILE A 438 15.11 14.64 -3.11
N LEU A 439 14.30 15.32 -3.92
CA LEU A 439 14.67 15.73 -5.27
C LEU A 439 15.71 16.87 -5.30
N ASN A 440 15.76 17.70 -4.25
CA ASN A 440 16.79 18.75 -4.11
C ASN A 440 18.04 18.31 -3.33
N SER A 441 18.16 17.02 -3.00
CA SER A 441 19.32 16.50 -2.24
C SER A 441 20.61 16.47 -3.06
N ASP A 442 21.76 16.48 -2.38
CA ASP A 442 23.08 16.33 -3.03
C ASP A 442 23.18 15.02 -3.83
N ASP A 443 22.50 13.96 -3.37
CA ASP A 443 22.49 12.65 -4.00
C ASP A 443 21.82 12.70 -5.41
N MET A 444 21.03 13.72 -5.72
CA MET A 444 20.48 13.92 -7.07
C MET A 444 21.52 14.41 -8.08
N TYR A 445 22.53 15.15 -7.60
CA TYR A 445 23.60 15.69 -8.47
C TYR A 445 24.69 14.66 -8.74
N ASN A 446 25.04 13.92 -7.69
CA ASN A 446 26.13 12.94 -7.65
C ASN A 446 25.70 11.61 -8.25
#